data_AF-A0A9P4M5Y1-F1
#
_entry.id   AF-A0A9P4M5Y1-F1
#
_cell.length_a   1.000
_cell.length_b   1.000
_cell.length_c   1.000
_cell.angle_alpha   90.00
_cell.angle_beta   90.00
_cell.angle_gamma   90.00
#
_symmetry.space_group_name_H-M   'P 1'
#
loop_
_entity.id
_entity.type
_entity.pdbx_description
1 polymer ?
#
loop_
_entity_poly.entity_id
_entity_poly.type
_entity_poly.pdbx_seq_one_letter_code
_entity_poly.pdbx_strand_id
1 'polypeptide(L)'
;MSLQNGTFSIFSIAPLDKEDETERKQILETRPWYLHPWISHIVTLLCGISLGFALRSLILQKQDTYETGFATDLAPARSSVGLVPYRFTGGLELNENDTLVRDTSGPQYAGTPSVEIDRNWDKMVLGLEVVLSGVEASTIEGDTIRDPDGRGLRLSVDVYHSLHCVNMVRKAVDFDYYHPGGKHPYFDRDHTEINAR
;
A
#
# COMPACT_ATOMS: atom_id res chain seq x y z
N MET A 1 -82.91 38.16 -34.09
CA MET A 1 -82.81 37.70 -32.69
C MET A 1 -81.70 38.49 -32.05
N SER A 2 -82.06 39.52 -31.27
CA SER A 2 -81.15 40.49 -30.64
C SER A 2 -81.07 40.16 -29.15
N LEU A 3 -79.88 40.11 -28.57
CA LEU A 3 -79.69 40.12 -27.12
C LEU A 3 -78.54 41.08 -26.77
N GLN A 4 -78.90 42.09 -25.98
CA GLN A 4 -78.04 43.12 -25.41
C GLN A 4 -77.26 42.60 -24.20
N ASN A 5 -76.04 43.14 -24.03
CA ASN A 5 -75.18 43.00 -22.86
C ASN A 5 -75.66 43.90 -21.71
N GLY A 6 -75.66 43.37 -20.48
CA GLY A 6 -75.86 44.11 -19.24
C GLY A 6 -74.61 44.05 -18.34
N THR A 7 -74.12 45.22 -17.96
CA THR A 7 -72.98 45.53 -17.08
C THR A 7 -73.21 45.19 -15.60
N PHE A 8 -72.15 44.84 -14.86
CA PHE A 8 -72.10 44.83 -13.39
C PHE A 8 -70.86 45.55 -12.83
N SER A 9 -71.02 46.02 -11.59
CA SER A 9 -70.41 47.21 -10.97
C SER A 9 -69.01 47.02 -10.37
N ILE A 10 -68.30 48.16 -10.24
CA ILE A 10 -66.95 48.34 -9.68
C ILE A 10 -67.01 48.36 -8.13
N PHE A 11 -66.19 47.56 -7.46
CA PHE A 11 -65.94 47.64 -6.01
C PHE A 11 -64.74 48.56 -5.72
N SER A 12 -64.92 49.49 -4.77
CA SER A 12 -63.91 50.42 -4.25
C SER A 12 -62.97 49.73 -3.25
N ILE A 13 -61.66 49.95 -3.36
CA ILE A 13 -60.62 49.37 -2.50
C ILE A 13 -60.23 50.37 -1.41
N ALA A 14 -60.23 49.95 -0.14
CA ALA A 14 -59.82 50.74 1.02
C ALA A 14 -58.27 50.91 1.08
N PRO A 15 -57.73 51.98 1.73
CA PRO A 15 -56.29 52.26 1.72
C PRO A 15 -55.50 51.34 2.68
N LEU A 16 -54.31 50.92 2.23
CA LEU A 16 -53.37 50.04 2.94
C LEU A 16 -52.82 50.66 4.23
N ASP A 17 -52.69 49.85 5.29
CA ASP A 17 -52.17 50.20 6.61
C ASP A 17 -50.64 50.43 6.58
N LYS A 18 -50.15 51.39 7.37
CA LYS A 18 -48.73 51.76 7.47
C LYS A 18 -47.87 50.71 8.18
N GLU A 19 -48.48 49.84 8.96
CA GLU A 19 -47.79 48.69 9.57
C GLU A 19 -47.25 47.71 8.51
N ASP A 20 -48.04 47.43 7.47
CA ASP A 20 -47.66 46.54 6.35
C ASP A 20 -46.45 47.09 5.56
N GLU A 21 -46.37 48.41 5.39
CA GLU A 21 -45.23 49.03 4.70
C GLU A 21 -43.92 48.92 5.51
N THR A 22 -44.02 48.90 6.84
CA THR A 22 -42.87 48.82 7.74
C THR A 22 -42.35 47.39 7.83
N GLU A 23 -43.24 46.41 7.99
CA GLU A 23 -42.89 44.98 7.90
C GLU A 23 -42.26 44.64 6.54
N ARG A 24 -42.82 45.16 5.45
CA ARG A 24 -42.29 44.93 4.11
C ARG A 24 -40.88 45.49 3.93
N LYS A 25 -40.54 46.65 4.52
CA LYS A 25 -39.17 47.20 4.49
C LYS A 25 -38.19 46.35 5.29
N GLN A 26 -38.61 45.85 6.45
CA GLN A 26 -37.79 44.98 7.31
C GLN A 26 -37.48 43.63 6.64
N ILE A 27 -38.46 43.05 5.94
CA ILE A 27 -38.27 41.81 5.15
C ILE A 27 -37.32 42.04 3.97
N LEU A 28 -37.35 43.22 3.34
CA LEU A 28 -36.47 43.54 2.21
C LEU A 28 -35.02 43.88 2.65
N GLU A 29 -34.81 44.38 3.86
CA GLU A 29 -33.48 44.66 4.41
C GLU A 29 -32.72 43.42 4.88
N THR A 30 -33.43 42.34 5.22
CA THR A 30 -32.80 41.06 5.61
C THR A 30 -32.40 40.26 4.37
N ARG A 31 -31.44 40.77 3.57
CA ARG A 31 -30.83 39.98 2.49
C ARG A 31 -30.17 38.76 3.14
N PRO A 32 -30.64 37.53 2.86
CA PRO A 32 -30.02 36.36 3.46
C PRO A 32 -28.54 36.29 3.12
N TRP A 33 -27.72 35.96 4.12
CA TRP A 33 -26.26 35.96 4.04
C TRP A 33 -25.71 35.17 2.83
N TYR A 34 -26.41 34.14 2.35
CA TYR A 34 -26.03 33.34 1.18
C TYR A 34 -26.23 34.03 -0.18
N LEU A 35 -26.94 35.16 -0.26
CA LEU A 35 -27.09 35.96 -1.48
C LEU A 35 -25.92 36.92 -1.72
N HIS A 36 -24.95 36.99 -0.81
CA HIS A 36 -23.76 37.77 -1.06
C HIS A 36 -22.85 37.08 -2.09
N PRO A 37 -22.52 37.74 -3.21
CA PRO A 37 -21.79 37.12 -4.32
C PRO A 37 -20.42 36.58 -3.90
N TRP A 38 -19.77 37.19 -2.89
CA TRP A 38 -18.47 36.74 -2.40
C TRP A 38 -18.52 35.34 -1.76
N ILE A 39 -19.63 34.95 -1.11
CA ILE A 39 -19.77 33.61 -0.51
C ILE A 39 -19.85 32.55 -1.62
N SER A 40 -20.61 32.81 -2.69
CA SER A 40 -20.71 31.91 -3.84
C SER A 40 -19.34 31.68 -4.51
N HIS A 41 -18.54 32.75 -4.67
CA HIS A 41 -17.20 32.64 -5.22
C HIS A 41 -16.24 31.84 -4.32
N ILE A 42 -16.31 32.02 -3.00
CA ILE A 42 -15.51 31.24 -2.05
C ILE A 42 -15.90 29.75 -2.09
N VAL A 43 -17.21 29.45 -2.08
CA VAL A 43 -17.68 28.06 -2.15
C VAL A 43 -17.25 27.40 -3.46
N THR A 44 -17.35 28.11 -4.58
CA THR A 44 -16.91 27.59 -5.90
C THR A 44 -15.40 27.35 -5.93
N LEU A 45 -14.60 28.26 -5.36
CA LEU A 45 -13.16 28.10 -5.24
C LEU A 45 -12.79 26.87 -4.38
N LEU A 46 -13.41 26.72 -3.21
CA LEU A 46 -13.17 25.60 -2.31
C LEU A 46 -13.59 24.26 -2.95
N CYS A 47 -14.73 24.22 -3.64
CA CYS A 47 -15.16 23.04 -4.40
C CYS A 47 -14.17 22.72 -5.53
N GLY A 48 -13.66 23.73 -6.25
CA GLY A 48 -12.66 23.54 -7.29
C GLY A 48 -11.32 23.02 -6.75
N ILE A 49 -10.89 23.54 -5.60
CA ILE A 49 -9.69 23.07 -4.89
C ILE A 49 -9.88 21.62 -4.42
N SER A 50 -10.99 21.30 -3.75
CA SER A 50 -11.31 19.94 -3.30
C SER A 50 -11.42 18.97 -4.47
N LEU A 51 -12.03 19.37 -5.59
CA LEU A 51 -12.11 18.57 -6.81
C LEU A 51 -10.71 18.37 -7.43
N GLY A 52 -9.88 19.41 -7.44
CA GLY A 52 -8.49 19.32 -7.90
C GLY A 52 -7.65 18.36 -7.05
N PHE A 53 -7.80 18.41 -5.72
CA PHE A 53 -7.15 17.45 -4.81
C PHE A 53 -7.69 16.03 -4.99
N ALA A 54 -9.00 15.85 -5.19
CA ALA A 54 -9.60 14.55 -5.44
C ALA A 54 -9.13 13.95 -6.78
N LEU A 55 -9.12 14.74 -7.86
CA LEU A 55 -8.62 14.31 -9.17
C LEU A 55 -7.12 14.00 -9.14
N ARG A 56 -6.33 14.85 -8.48
CA ARG A 56 -4.90 14.59 -8.26
C ARG A 56 -4.69 13.33 -7.44
N SER A 57 -5.48 13.12 -6.39
CA SER A 57 -5.45 11.90 -5.59
C SER A 57 -5.74 10.68 -6.46
N LEU A 58 -6.81 10.70 -7.26
CA LEU A 58 -7.16 9.61 -8.18
C LEU A 58 -6.10 9.34 -9.26
N ILE A 59 -5.46 10.38 -9.79
CA ILE A 59 -4.38 10.26 -10.79
C ILE A 59 -3.10 9.72 -10.13
N LEU A 60 -2.79 10.14 -8.91
CA LEU A 60 -1.67 9.62 -8.13
C LEU A 60 -1.97 8.25 -7.51
N GLN A 61 -3.23 7.84 -7.38
CA GLN A 61 -3.65 6.54 -6.87
C GLN A 61 -3.33 5.39 -7.82
N LYS A 62 -2.80 5.69 -9.01
CA LYS A 62 -2.00 4.76 -9.81
C LYS A 62 -0.61 4.58 -9.18
N GLN A 63 -0.60 4.35 -7.87
CA GLN A 63 0.55 4.15 -7.02
C GLN A 63 0.66 2.65 -6.80
N ASP A 64 1.87 2.14 -6.96
CA ASP A 64 2.35 0.83 -6.55
C ASP A 64 1.55 0.23 -5.36
N THR A 65 1.01 -0.97 -5.55
CA THR A 65 0.24 -1.69 -4.51
C THR A 65 0.77 -3.11 -4.33
N TYR A 66 0.37 -3.79 -3.26
CA TYR A 66 0.73 -5.20 -3.05
C TYR A 66 0.18 -6.13 -4.13
N GLU A 67 -0.89 -5.75 -4.82
CA GLU A 67 -1.49 -6.50 -5.93
C GLU A 67 -0.79 -6.25 -7.27
N THR A 68 -0.10 -5.12 -7.43
CA THR A 68 0.45 -4.67 -8.72
C THR A 68 1.97 -4.51 -8.72
N GLY A 69 2.58 -4.62 -7.55
CA GLY A 69 4.02 -4.45 -7.32
C GLY A 69 4.44 -3.00 -7.10
N PHE A 70 5.69 -2.84 -6.70
CA PHE A 70 6.36 -1.57 -6.46
C PHE A 70 7.41 -1.25 -7.52
N ALA A 71 7.74 0.04 -7.65
CA ALA A 71 8.80 0.52 -8.54
C ALA A 71 10.17 -0.11 -8.21
N THR A 72 10.37 -0.53 -6.95
CA THR A 72 11.56 -1.25 -6.47
C THR A 72 11.53 -2.75 -6.74
N ASP A 73 10.38 -3.31 -7.14
CA ASP A 73 10.30 -4.74 -7.44
C ASP A 73 11.04 -5.08 -8.74
N LEU A 74 11.55 -6.31 -8.79
CA LEU A 74 12.20 -6.86 -9.97
C LEU A 74 11.24 -6.82 -11.17
N ALA A 75 11.51 -5.94 -12.13
CA ALA A 75 10.58 -5.63 -13.22
C ALA A 75 10.10 -6.87 -14.00
N PRO A 76 10.97 -7.84 -14.37
CA PRO A 76 10.53 -9.08 -15.01
C PRO A 76 9.53 -9.92 -14.18
N ALA A 77 9.60 -9.85 -12.85
CA ALA A 77 8.77 -10.63 -11.94
C ALA A 77 7.44 -9.95 -11.56
N ARG A 78 7.22 -8.67 -11.94
CA ARG A 78 6.00 -7.93 -11.56
C ARG A 78 4.70 -8.60 -12.02
N SER A 79 4.73 -9.25 -13.17
CA SER A 79 3.58 -10.01 -13.69
C SER A 79 3.17 -11.20 -12.81
N SER A 80 4.06 -11.64 -11.91
CA SER A 80 3.83 -12.72 -10.96
C SER A 80 3.45 -12.23 -9.55
N VAL A 81 3.41 -10.91 -9.33
CA VAL A 81 3.00 -10.33 -8.05
C VAL A 81 1.50 -10.53 -7.86
N GLY A 82 1.11 -10.95 -6.66
CA GLY A 82 -0.29 -11.15 -6.32
C GLY A 82 -0.48 -11.43 -4.83
N LEU A 83 -1.72 -11.29 -4.37
CA LEU A 83 -2.09 -11.57 -3.00
C LEU A 83 -2.54 -13.03 -2.84
N VAL A 84 -1.99 -13.68 -1.83
CA VAL A 84 -2.40 -15.02 -1.41
C VAL A 84 -2.81 -14.97 0.07
N PRO A 85 -4.03 -15.41 0.43
CA PRO A 85 -4.39 -15.58 1.83
C PRO A 85 -3.46 -16.60 2.48
N TYR A 86 -2.73 -16.18 3.51
CA TYR A 86 -1.77 -17.05 4.19
C TYR A 86 -1.96 -16.96 5.70
N ARG A 87 -1.98 -18.11 6.39
CA ARG A 87 -1.98 -18.17 7.85
C ARG A 87 -0.53 -18.27 8.33
N PHE A 88 -0.06 -17.23 9.00
CA PHE A 88 1.23 -17.26 9.68
C PHE A 88 1.15 -18.19 10.90
N THR A 89 2.23 -18.96 11.12
CA THR A 89 2.39 -19.91 12.23
C THR A 89 3.71 -19.63 12.95
N GLY A 90 4.01 -20.33 14.04
CA GLY A 90 5.25 -20.15 14.80
C GLY A 90 5.21 -19.03 15.86
N GLY A 91 4.07 -18.35 16.00
CA GLY A 91 3.80 -17.40 17.08
C GLY A 91 3.67 -18.09 18.46
N LEU A 92 3.55 -17.29 19.52
CA LEU A 92 3.27 -17.79 20.87
C LEU A 92 1.76 -17.73 21.14
N GLU A 93 1.19 -18.85 21.58
CA GLU A 93 -0.21 -19.02 21.94
C GLU A 93 -0.33 -19.52 23.37
N LEU A 94 -1.41 -19.17 24.07
CA LEU A 94 -1.71 -19.75 25.38
C LEU A 94 -2.42 -21.09 25.18
N ASN A 95 -1.91 -22.14 25.81
CA ASN A 95 -2.60 -23.42 25.88
C ASN A 95 -3.73 -23.40 26.93
N GLU A 96 -4.47 -24.50 27.07
CA GLU A 96 -5.58 -24.65 28.04
C GLU A 96 -5.17 -24.45 29.50
N ASN A 97 -3.86 -24.52 29.80
CA ASN A 97 -3.29 -24.34 31.13
C ASN A 97 -2.61 -22.96 31.29
N ASP A 98 -2.98 -21.96 30.48
CA ASP A 98 -2.43 -20.59 30.49
C ASP A 98 -0.90 -20.53 30.33
N THR A 99 -0.31 -21.52 29.66
CA THR A 99 1.13 -21.55 29.37
C THR A 99 1.39 -21.13 27.94
N LEU A 100 2.38 -20.23 27.75
CA LEU A 100 2.83 -19.82 26.43
C LEU A 100 3.54 -20.99 25.72
N VAL A 101 2.98 -21.43 24.61
CA VAL A 101 3.52 -22.46 23.73
C VAL A 101 3.68 -21.91 22.31
N ARG A 102 4.63 -22.46 21.55
CA ARG A 102 4.79 -22.08 20.14
C ARG A 102 3.74 -22.80 19.28
N ASP A 103 3.10 -22.08 18.37
CA ASP A 103 2.26 -22.66 17.32
C ASP A 103 3.14 -23.50 16.38
N THR A 104 2.91 -24.81 16.40
CA THR A 104 3.63 -25.80 15.58
C THR A 104 2.78 -26.37 14.44
N SER A 105 1.61 -25.78 14.16
CA SER A 105 0.70 -26.24 13.12
C SER A 105 1.23 -26.08 11.68
N GLY A 106 2.29 -25.29 11.50
CA GLY A 106 2.93 -25.06 10.21
C GLY A 106 4.43 -25.35 10.19
N PRO A 107 5.10 -25.07 9.05
CA PRO A 107 6.54 -25.30 8.89
C PRO A 107 7.35 -24.61 9.99
N GLN A 108 8.25 -25.35 10.61
CA GLN A 108 9.14 -24.82 11.65
C GLN A 108 10.40 -24.22 11.01
N TYR A 109 10.77 -23.02 11.46
CA TYR A 109 11.98 -22.30 11.03
C TYR A 109 12.95 -22.01 12.20
N ALA A 110 12.57 -22.35 13.42
CA ALA A 110 13.37 -22.13 14.62
C ALA A 110 13.08 -23.24 15.65
N GLY A 111 14.01 -23.43 16.60
CA GLY A 111 13.96 -24.49 17.61
C GLY A 111 15.22 -25.36 17.55
N THR A 112 15.17 -26.52 18.20
CA THR A 112 16.28 -27.49 18.16
C THR A 112 16.63 -27.84 16.71
N PRO A 113 17.92 -27.78 16.33
CA PRO A 113 18.32 -27.96 14.95
C PRO A 113 17.90 -29.34 14.43
N SER A 114 17.35 -29.37 13.21
CA SER A 114 16.85 -30.58 12.57
C SER A 114 16.85 -30.45 11.05
N VAL A 115 16.92 -31.60 10.36
CA VAL A 115 16.85 -31.68 8.89
C VAL A 115 15.54 -31.10 8.35
N GLU A 116 14.46 -31.15 9.12
CA GLU A 116 13.18 -30.57 8.73
C GLU A 116 13.23 -29.04 8.70
N ILE A 117 13.80 -28.42 9.75
CA ILE A 117 13.99 -26.96 9.80
C ILE A 117 14.90 -26.51 8.66
N ASP A 118 16.00 -27.24 8.38
CA ASP A 118 16.89 -26.90 7.28
C ASP A 118 16.18 -26.95 5.93
N ARG A 119 15.37 -27.99 5.68
CA ARG A 119 14.58 -28.09 4.45
C ARG A 119 13.57 -26.94 4.31
N ASN A 120 12.98 -26.49 5.41
CA ASN A 120 12.05 -25.35 5.38
C ASN A 120 12.79 -24.05 5.03
N TRP A 121 13.98 -23.84 5.60
CA TRP A 121 14.85 -22.72 5.22
C TRP A 121 15.26 -22.77 3.76
N ASP A 122 15.71 -23.92 3.25
CA ASP A 122 16.15 -24.09 1.86
C ASP A 122 15.03 -23.76 0.86
N LYS A 123 13.79 -24.17 1.19
CA LYS A 123 12.61 -23.79 0.39
C LYS A 123 12.31 -22.30 0.44
N MET A 124 12.47 -21.69 1.61
CA MET A 124 12.15 -20.27 1.83
C MET A 124 13.15 -19.34 1.14
N VAL A 125 14.44 -19.72 1.05
CA VAL A 125 15.49 -18.92 0.40
C VAL A 125 15.79 -19.34 -1.04
N LEU A 126 14.92 -20.13 -1.66
CA LEU A 126 15.12 -20.65 -3.02
C LEU A 126 15.39 -19.54 -4.06
N GLY A 127 14.81 -18.36 -3.86
CA GLY A 127 15.01 -17.18 -4.72
C GLY A 127 16.24 -16.33 -4.40
N LEU A 128 17.17 -16.82 -3.56
CA LEU A 128 18.40 -16.10 -3.19
C LEU A 128 19.27 -15.80 -4.41
N GLU A 129 19.40 -16.72 -5.35
CA GLU A 129 20.19 -16.50 -6.56
C GLU A 129 19.32 -16.66 -7.80
N VAL A 130 19.07 -15.54 -8.48
CA VAL A 130 18.34 -15.50 -9.74
C VAL A 130 19.30 -15.09 -10.84
N VAL A 131 19.27 -15.80 -11.96
CA VAL A 131 20.05 -15.45 -13.15
C VAL A 131 19.08 -15.09 -14.27
N LEU A 132 19.12 -13.84 -14.70
CA LEU A 132 18.32 -13.32 -15.81
C LEU A 132 19.14 -13.33 -17.09
N SER A 133 18.48 -13.62 -18.20
CA SER A 133 19.10 -13.67 -19.53
C SER A 133 18.22 -13.01 -20.59
N GLY A 134 18.80 -12.67 -21.73
CA GLY A 134 18.08 -12.06 -22.84
C GLY A 134 17.41 -10.74 -22.45
N VAL A 135 16.13 -10.60 -22.82
CA VAL A 135 15.35 -9.36 -22.60
C VAL A 135 15.09 -9.09 -21.12
N GLU A 136 15.00 -10.12 -20.28
CA GLU A 136 14.78 -9.91 -18.83
C GLU A 136 15.99 -9.28 -18.14
N ALA A 137 17.19 -9.51 -18.68
CA ALA A 137 18.42 -8.94 -18.15
C ALA A 137 18.55 -7.44 -18.47
N SER A 138 17.88 -6.92 -19.50
CA SER A 138 18.07 -5.54 -19.96
C SER A 138 17.65 -4.50 -18.93
N THR A 139 16.81 -4.87 -17.96
CA THR A 139 16.32 -3.95 -16.91
C THR A 139 17.30 -3.78 -15.75
N ILE A 140 18.37 -4.58 -15.69
CA ILE A 140 19.34 -4.59 -14.58
C ILE A 140 20.80 -4.56 -15.09
N GLU A 141 20.99 -4.25 -16.37
CA GLU A 141 22.32 -4.10 -16.96
C GLU A 141 23.09 -2.96 -16.27
N GLY A 142 24.29 -3.26 -15.77
CA GLY A 142 25.13 -2.29 -15.07
C GLY A 142 24.88 -2.19 -13.56
N ASP A 143 23.75 -2.70 -13.07
CA ASP A 143 23.40 -2.71 -11.64
C ASP A 143 23.84 -3.98 -10.92
N THR A 144 24.35 -4.97 -11.65
CA THR A 144 24.75 -6.27 -11.10
C THR A 144 25.89 -6.94 -11.87
N ILE A 145 26.34 -8.09 -11.36
CA ILE A 145 27.44 -8.86 -11.93
C ILE A 145 26.97 -9.91 -12.94
N ARG A 146 27.89 -10.30 -13.83
CA ARG A 146 27.68 -11.43 -14.73
C ARG A 146 27.74 -12.74 -13.96
N ASP A 147 26.89 -13.68 -14.37
CA ASP A 147 26.96 -15.04 -13.90
C ASP A 147 28.32 -15.68 -14.27
N PRO A 148 29.03 -16.34 -13.33
CA PRO A 148 30.32 -16.98 -13.62
C PRO A 148 30.26 -18.02 -14.74
N ASP A 149 29.12 -18.70 -14.90
CA ASP A 149 28.90 -19.70 -15.95
C ASP A 149 28.49 -19.06 -17.29
N GLY A 150 28.45 -17.73 -17.38
CA GLY A 150 28.12 -17.00 -18.60
C GLY A 150 26.64 -17.04 -18.97
N ARG A 151 25.75 -17.47 -18.07
CA ARG A 151 24.31 -17.65 -18.35
C ARG A 151 23.53 -16.33 -18.43
N GLY A 152 24.08 -15.23 -17.92
CA GLY A 152 23.42 -13.93 -17.93
C GLY A 152 23.89 -13.02 -16.80
N LEU A 153 22.96 -12.24 -16.25
CA LEU A 153 23.16 -11.37 -15.09
C LEU A 153 22.61 -12.03 -13.84
N ARG A 154 23.43 -12.12 -12.81
CA ARG A 154 23.10 -12.73 -11.52
C ARG A 154 22.62 -11.65 -10.56
N LEU A 155 21.58 -11.93 -9.78
CA LEU A 155 21.06 -11.03 -8.74
C LEU A 155 20.47 -11.81 -7.57
N SER A 156 20.25 -11.14 -6.45
CA SER A 156 19.43 -11.60 -5.34
C SER A 156 18.34 -10.58 -5.06
N VAL A 157 17.13 -11.03 -4.76
CA VAL A 157 16.11 -10.15 -4.17
C VAL A 157 16.49 -9.89 -2.71
N ASP A 158 16.40 -8.64 -2.27
CA ASP A 158 16.87 -8.18 -0.96
C ASP A 158 16.26 -8.97 0.22
N VAL A 159 14.97 -9.30 0.14
CA VAL A 159 14.29 -10.11 1.16
C VAL A 159 14.92 -11.50 1.30
N TYR A 160 15.27 -12.15 0.19
CA TYR A 160 15.93 -13.46 0.24
C TYR A 160 17.36 -13.37 0.78
N HIS A 161 18.10 -12.31 0.45
CA HIS A 161 19.44 -12.07 1.02
C HIS A 161 19.37 -11.85 2.54
N SER A 162 18.42 -11.06 3.01
CA SER A 162 18.18 -10.86 4.44
C SER A 162 17.88 -12.18 5.14
N LEU A 163 17.00 -13.02 4.56
CA LEU A 163 16.68 -14.33 5.10
C LEU A 163 17.87 -15.30 5.09
N HIS A 164 18.70 -15.27 4.04
CA HIS A 164 19.94 -16.05 3.99
C HIS A 164 20.86 -15.71 5.18
N CYS A 165 21.10 -14.43 5.43
CA CYS A 165 21.92 -13.99 6.57
C CYS A 165 21.33 -14.43 7.92
N VAL A 166 20.01 -14.35 8.10
CA VAL A 166 19.35 -14.86 9.31
C VAL A 166 19.53 -16.37 9.46
N ASN A 167 19.46 -17.14 8.37
CA ASN A 167 19.73 -18.58 8.38
C ASN A 167 21.18 -18.89 8.79
N MET A 168 22.13 -18.08 8.32
CA MET A 168 23.54 -18.21 8.70
C MET A 168 23.73 -17.97 10.21
N VAL A 169 23.09 -16.93 10.76
CA VAL A 169 23.10 -16.67 12.21
C VAL A 169 22.47 -17.84 12.98
N ARG A 170 21.32 -18.36 12.53
CA ARG A 170 20.67 -19.52 13.14
C ARG A 170 21.61 -20.72 13.21
N LYS A 171 22.28 -21.06 12.11
CA LYS A 171 23.25 -22.17 12.07
C LYS A 171 24.48 -21.91 12.95
N ALA A 172 24.90 -20.65 13.08
CA ALA A 172 26.00 -20.26 13.96
C ALA A 172 25.66 -20.42 15.45
N VAL A 173 24.40 -20.20 15.85
CA VAL A 173 23.94 -20.43 17.24
C VAL A 173 24.01 -21.91 17.61
N ASP A 174 23.62 -22.80 16.69
CA ASP A 174 23.66 -24.25 16.88
C ASP A 174 24.95 -24.88 16.31
N PHE A 175 26.09 -24.26 16.62
CA PHE A 175 27.40 -24.60 16.02
C PHE A 175 27.76 -26.08 16.10
N ASP A 176 27.58 -26.71 17.26
CA ASP A 176 27.95 -28.11 17.48
C ASP A 176 27.16 -29.07 16.58
N TYR A 177 25.93 -28.70 16.21
CA TYR A 177 25.09 -29.47 15.29
C TYR A 177 25.55 -29.31 13.84
N TYR A 178 25.81 -28.08 13.41
CA TYR A 178 26.13 -27.77 12.02
C TYR A 178 27.60 -27.98 11.66
N HIS A 179 28.50 -27.96 12.64
CA HIS A 179 29.95 -28.10 12.47
C HIS A 179 30.55 -29.10 13.48
N PRO A 180 30.13 -30.37 13.45
CA PRO A 180 30.65 -31.38 14.36
C PRO A 180 32.15 -31.59 14.08
N GLY A 181 33.00 -31.30 15.06
CA GLY A 181 34.46 -31.42 14.94
C GLY A 181 35.24 -30.10 14.96
N GLY A 182 34.58 -28.96 15.18
CA GLY A 182 35.19 -27.82 15.85
C GLY A 182 36.47 -27.27 15.21
N LYS A 183 36.41 -26.92 13.94
CA LYS A 183 37.09 -25.70 13.51
C LYS A 183 35.98 -24.71 13.25
N HIS A 184 35.94 -23.63 14.03
CA HIS A 184 35.11 -22.47 13.70
C HIS A 184 35.47 -22.15 12.24
N PRO A 185 34.58 -22.34 11.25
CA PRO A 185 34.83 -21.71 9.99
C PRO A 185 34.91 -20.25 10.39
N TYR A 186 36.03 -19.57 10.15
CA TYR A 186 35.88 -18.17 9.80
C TYR A 186 34.79 -18.25 8.75
N PHE A 187 33.54 -17.89 9.10
CA PHE A 187 32.49 -17.80 8.10
C PHE A 187 33.18 -16.93 7.08
N ASP A 188 33.51 -17.52 5.93
CA ASP A 188 34.12 -16.76 4.85
C ASP A 188 33.24 -15.55 4.80
N ARG A 189 33.84 -14.39 5.04
CA ARG A 189 33.07 -13.18 5.23
C ARG A 189 32.62 -12.80 3.83
N ASP A 190 31.68 -13.59 3.29
CA ASP A 190 31.27 -13.70 1.90
C ASP A 190 30.71 -12.36 1.39
N HIS A 191 30.53 -11.40 2.30
CA HIS A 191 30.04 -10.06 2.03
C HIS A 191 30.86 -8.95 2.73
N THR A 192 32.05 -9.23 3.27
CA THR A 192 32.98 -8.18 3.78
C THR A 192 34.23 -8.03 2.95
N GLU A 193 34.57 -9.03 2.14
CA GLU A 193 35.61 -8.88 1.12
C GLU A 193 35.00 -8.17 -0.08
N ILE A 194 34.85 -6.86 0.04
CA ILE A 194 34.95 -5.99 -1.13
C ILE A 194 36.35 -6.26 -1.67
N ASN A 195 36.44 -7.08 -2.72
CA ASN A 195 37.63 -7.11 -3.55
C ASN A 195 37.84 -5.68 -4.03
N ALA A 196 38.73 -4.98 -3.33
CA ALA A 196 39.36 -3.78 -3.82
C ALA A 196 40.20 -4.19 -5.03
N ARG A 197 39.61 -4.14 -6.22
CA ARG A 197 40.23 -3.77 -7.51
C ARG A 197 39.25 -3.90 -8.66
#